data_AF-C7ZLA2-F1
#
_entry.id   AF-C7ZLA2-F1
#
_cell.length_a   1.000
_cell.length_b   1.000
_cell.length_c   1.000
_cell.angle_alpha   90.00
_cell.angle_beta   90.00
_cell.angle_gamma   90.00
#
_symmetry.space_group_name_H-M   'P 1'
#
loop_
_entity.id
_entity.type
_entity.pdbx_description
1 polymer ?
#
loop_
_entity_poly.entity_id
_entity_poly.type
_entity_poly.pdbx_seq_one_letter_code
_entity_poly.pdbx_strand_id
1 'polypeptide(L)'
;MCVTPCQVAAGLVSLSWTIHPVVLHRIPVSSVCQSAIALARNALPKPILNHSLRVYLLALWLAEKEQSSFASDPHMSRLFVAAIHHDMGASDLYNGSQRFELCSADCAKTHLLEHDYSEAESHQVWTAIAVHTSPGIAERIDPLSRLIRLGVNMDFGSEEYRERMGVTEFYNEIEKLLPRLEVEKSLGDAVVKQAKKIPHVDSLTWPSDEKFPLGSWPGILLRAHAENPDHVGVNPAF
;
A
#
# COMPACT_ATOMS: atom_id res chain seq x y z
N MET A 1 -19.71 3.58 0.57
CA MET A 1 -19.07 4.75 1.21
C MET A 1 -18.25 4.21 2.37
N CYS A 2 -16.92 4.23 2.27
CA CYS A 2 -16.08 4.05 3.45
C CYS A 2 -16.51 5.08 4.50
N VAL A 3 -16.65 4.62 5.74
CA VAL A 3 -17.06 5.46 6.86
C VAL A 3 -16.10 6.65 6.88
N THR A 4 -16.64 7.86 6.71
CA THR A 4 -15.92 9.09 7.07
C THR A 4 -15.37 8.86 8.48
N PRO A 5 -14.11 9.22 8.80
CA PRO A 5 -13.60 8.96 10.13
C PRO A 5 -14.54 9.63 11.13
N CYS A 6 -15.32 8.79 11.84
CA CYS A 6 -15.97 9.22 13.06
C CYS A 6 -14.84 9.78 13.93
N GLN A 7 -15.06 10.92 14.57
CA GLN A 7 -14.10 11.55 15.47
C GLN A 7 -13.73 10.57 16.60
N VAL A 8 -12.81 9.65 16.33
CA VAL A 8 -12.26 8.77 17.34
C VAL A 8 -11.15 9.56 18.01
N ALA A 9 -11.39 9.94 19.26
CA ALA A 9 -10.39 10.52 20.12
C ALA A 9 -9.07 9.74 19.97
N ALA A 10 -8.03 10.44 19.55
CA ALA A 10 -6.70 9.89 19.32
C ALA A 10 -6.13 9.30 20.62
N GLY A 11 -6.38 8.01 20.85
CA GLY A 11 -5.53 7.19 21.70
C GLY A 11 -4.21 7.01 20.97
N LEU A 12 -3.27 7.94 21.19
CA LEU A 12 -1.91 7.88 20.66
C LEU A 12 -1.23 6.61 21.16
N VAL A 13 -1.24 5.55 20.36
CA VAL A 13 -0.31 4.44 20.55
C VAL A 13 1.06 4.97 20.14
N SER A 14 1.85 5.37 21.14
CA SER A 14 3.22 5.85 20.96
C SER A 14 4.09 4.75 20.33
N LEU A 15 4.13 4.70 19.00
CA LEU A 15 5.03 3.85 18.25
C LEU A 15 6.44 4.47 18.30
N SER A 16 7.27 3.92 19.20
CA SER A 16 8.58 4.42 19.62
C SER A 16 9.72 4.23 18.61
N TRP A 17 9.42 4.22 17.31
CA TRP A 17 10.43 3.99 16.28
C TRP A 17 10.50 5.17 15.32
N THR A 18 11.72 5.56 14.94
CA THR A 18 11.98 6.70 14.05
C THR A 18 12.23 6.23 12.63
N ILE A 19 11.74 6.99 11.63
CA ILE A 19 12.15 6.79 10.24
C ILE A 19 13.61 7.22 10.12
N HIS A 20 14.42 6.42 9.42
CA HIS A 20 15.85 6.70 9.28
C HIS A 20 16.08 8.09 8.63
N PRO A 21 17.02 8.92 9.13
CA PRO A 21 17.23 10.27 8.60
C PRO A 21 17.47 10.30 7.09
N VAL A 22 18.25 9.36 6.54
CA VAL A 22 18.48 9.26 5.08
C VAL A 22 17.17 9.10 4.30
N VAL A 23 16.20 8.35 4.83
CA VAL A 23 14.88 8.19 4.20
C VAL A 23 14.11 9.51 4.26
N LEU A 24 14.12 10.20 5.41
CA LEU A 24 13.44 11.50 5.57
C LEU A 24 13.96 12.56 4.58
N HIS A 25 15.25 12.57 4.25
CA HIS A 25 15.82 13.51 3.26
C HIS A 25 15.34 13.25 1.82
N ARG A 26 14.78 12.07 1.53
CA ARG A 26 14.21 11.74 0.21
C ARG A 26 12.74 12.11 0.10
N ILE A 27 12.09 12.50 1.21
CA ILE A 27 10.66 12.84 1.24
C ILE A 27 10.48 14.34 0.96
N PRO A 28 9.54 14.73 0.09
CA PRO A 28 9.25 16.14 -0.13
C PRO A 28 8.87 16.85 1.18
N VAL A 29 9.48 18.01 1.43
CA VAL A 29 9.19 18.83 2.61
C VAL A 29 7.91 19.61 2.35
N SER A 30 6.77 18.93 2.45
CA SER A 30 5.43 19.52 2.28
C SER A 30 4.49 19.06 3.40
N SER A 31 3.49 19.89 3.73
CA SER A 31 2.51 19.59 4.78
C SER A 31 1.72 18.32 4.50
N VAL A 32 1.35 18.08 3.23
CA VAL A 32 0.64 16.88 2.79
C VAL A 32 1.46 15.60 3.00
N CYS A 33 2.78 15.63 2.74
CA CYS A 33 3.66 14.48 2.95
C CYS A 33 3.91 14.21 4.44
N GLN A 34 4.12 15.26 5.24
CA GLN A 34 4.30 15.12 6.70
C GLN A 34 3.03 14.56 7.36
N SER A 35 1.87 15.06 6.97
CA SER A 35 0.57 14.58 7.46
C SER A 35 0.30 13.14 7.01
N ALA A 36 0.63 12.76 5.77
CA ALA A 36 0.53 11.38 5.30
C ALA A 36 1.36 10.41 6.14
N ILE A 37 2.60 10.78 6.50
CA ILE A 37 3.43 9.97 7.40
C ILE A 37 2.78 9.86 8.79
N ALA A 38 2.24 10.96 9.32
CA ALA A 38 1.62 10.95 10.65
C ALA A 38 0.40 10.00 10.69
N LEU A 39 -0.46 10.06 9.67
CA LEU A 39 -1.61 9.15 9.52
C LEU A 39 -1.15 7.69 9.43
N ALA A 40 -0.20 7.41 8.55
CA ALA A 40 0.31 6.05 8.34
C ALA A 40 1.01 5.51 9.60
N ARG A 41 1.75 6.34 10.33
CA ARG A 41 2.36 5.95 11.61
C ARG A 41 1.33 5.63 12.67
N ASN A 42 0.20 6.32 12.68
CA ASN A 42 -0.87 6.05 13.66
C ASN A 42 -1.67 4.79 13.32
N ALA A 43 -1.79 4.46 12.02
CA ALA A 43 -2.67 3.39 11.55
C ALA A 43 -1.97 2.07 11.23
N LEU A 44 -0.75 2.11 10.73
CA LEU A 44 -0.07 0.94 10.18
C LEU A 44 0.92 0.33 11.17
N PRO A 45 0.97 -1.01 11.26
CA PRO A 45 2.12 -1.72 11.82
C PRO A 45 3.42 -1.30 11.12
N LYS A 46 4.53 -1.30 11.87
CA LYS A 46 5.86 -0.94 11.35
C LYS A 46 6.26 -1.70 10.08
N PRO A 47 6.02 -3.02 9.92
CA PRO A 47 6.34 -3.73 8.68
C PRO A 47 5.66 -3.12 7.45
N ILE A 48 4.37 -2.79 7.55
CA ILE A 48 3.58 -2.24 6.45
C ILE A 48 4.02 -0.81 6.13
N LEU A 49 4.25 0.05 7.15
CA LEU A 49 4.77 1.40 6.87
C LEU A 49 6.20 1.38 6.30
N ASN A 50 7.06 0.46 6.75
CA ASN A 50 8.38 0.28 6.12
C ASN A 50 8.23 -0.12 4.65
N HIS A 51 7.29 -1.02 4.32
CA HIS A 51 6.97 -1.38 2.95
C HIS A 51 6.49 -0.17 2.14
N SER A 52 5.52 0.61 2.63
CA SER A 52 5.05 1.81 1.95
C SER A 52 6.16 2.82 1.66
N LEU A 53 7.12 2.97 2.59
CA LEU A 53 8.31 3.82 2.39
C LEU A 53 9.29 3.22 1.36
N ARG A 54 9.51 1.89 1.35
CA ARG A 54 10.32 1.24 0.32
C ARG A 54 9.68 1.37 -1.07
N VAL A 55 8.36 1.16 -1.17
CA VAL A 55 7.58 1.36 -2.41
C VAL A 55 7.75 2.77 -2.93
N TYR A 56 7.68 3.79 -2.07
CA TYR A 56 7.94 5.17 -2.47
C TYR A 56 9.33 5.35 -3.07
N LEU A 57 10.38 4.88 -2.37
CA LEU A 57 11.76 5.03 -2.82
C LEU A 57 12.02 4.30 -4.14
N LEU A 58 11.48 3.09 -4.29
CA LEU A 58 11.59 2.30 -5.52
C LEU A 58 10.83 2.96 -6.68
N ALA A 59 9.63 3.48 -6.43
CA ALA A 59 8.86 4.20 -7.43
C ALA A 59 9.53 5.53 -7.83
N LEU A 60 10.14 6.25 -6.88
CA LEU A 60 10.94 7.45 -7.16
C LEU A 60 12.17 7.12 -8.00
N TRP A 61 12.92 6.07 -7.64
CA TRP A 61 14.07 5.59 -8.42
C TRP A 61 13.67 5.26 -9.86
N LEU A 62 12.53 4.59 -10.05
CA LEU A 62 12.02 4.29 -11.37
C LEU A 62 11.60 5.55 -12.13
N ALA A 63 10.94 6.49 -11.45
CA ALA A 63 10.56 7.77 -12.03
C ALA A 63 11.79 8.57 -12.50
N GLU A 64 12.87 8.59 -11.71
CA GLU A 64 14.14 9.22 -12.08
C GLU A 64 14.75 8.54 -13.32
N LYS A 65 14.82 7.21 -13.32
CA LYS A 65 15.34 6.39 -14.43
C LYS A 65 14.54 6.61 -15.73
N GLU A 66 13.22 6.74 -15.63
CA GLU A 66 12.31 6.96 -16.77
C GLU A 66 12.13 8.45 -17.13
N GLN A 67 12.82 9.38 -16.45
CA GLN A 67 12.64 10.83 -16.61
C GLN A 67 11.17 11.28 -16.47
N SER A 68 10.44 10.61 -15.59
CA SER A 68 9.03 10.87 -15.32
C SER A 68 8.85 12.19 -14.57
N SER A 69 7.75 12.88 -14.84
CA SER A 69 7.40 14.11 -14.11
C SER A 69 7.15 13.86 -12.61
N PHE A 70 6.90 12.62 -12.20
CA PHE A 70 6.77 12.23 -10.79
C PHE A 70 8.10 12.18 -10.02
N ALA A 71 9.25 12.36 -10.69
CA ALA A 71 10.56 12.46 -10.05
C ALA A 71 10.84 13.85 -9.44
N SER A 72 9.95 14.83 -9.65
CA SER A 72 10.12 16.19 -9.14
C SER A 72 8.79 16.84 -8.74
N ASP A 73 8.86 17.93 -8.00
CA ASP A 73 7.70 18.74 -7.68
C ASP A 73 7.13 19.42 -8.93
N PRO A 74 5.79 19.59 -9.02
CA PRO A 74 4.80 19.36 -7.95
C PRO A 74 4.24 17.92 -7.86
N HIS A 75 4.68 16.99 -8.72
CA HIS A 75 4.07 15.66 -8.84
C HIS A 75 4.61 14.65 -7.81
N MET A 76 5.86 14.82 -7.37
CA MET A 76 6.52 13.95 -6.40
C MET A 76 5.74 13.80 -5.09
N SER A 77 5.06 14.86 -4.62
CA SER A 77 4.19 14.78 -3.45
C SER A 77 3.00 13.82 -3.63
N ARG A 78 2.43 13.73 -4.85
CA ARG A 78 1.34 12.78 -5.17
C ARG A 78 1.85 11.35 -5.27
N LEU A 79 3.06 11.16 -5.81
CA LEU A 79 3.74 9.86 -5.77
C LEU A 79 3.95 9.38 -4.33
N PHE A 80 4.43 10.29 -3.47
CA PHE A 80 4.63 10.00 -2.05
C PHE A 80 3.32 9.63 -1.35
N VAL A 81 2.27 10.44 -1.48
CA VAL A 81 0.96 10.16 -0.87
C VAL A 81 0.41 8.82 -1.34
N ALA A 82 0.46 8.53 -2.65
CA ALA A 82 0.01 7.27 -3.22
C ALA A 82 0.74 6.07 -2.60
N ALA A 83 2.08 6.12 -2.52
CA ALA A 83 2.88 5.05 -1.93
C ALA A 83 2.62 4.87 -0.43
N ILE A 84 2.52 5.96 0.33
CA ILE A 84 2.26 5.89 1.77
C ILE A 84 0.85 5.38 2.08
N HIS A 85 -0.14 5.69 1.24
CA HIS A 85 -1.53 5.34 1.53
C HIS A 85 -1.98 3.99 0.96
N HIS A 86 -1.24 3.36 0.04
CA HIS A 86 -1.79 2.24 -0.74
C HIS A 86 -2.30 1.05 0.10
N ASP A 87 -1.72 0.84 1.29
CA ASP A 87 -2.10 -0.20 2.25
C ASP A 87 -2.86 0.32 3.48
N MET A 88 -3.24 1.60 3.54
CA MET A 88 -3.94 2.18 4.71
C MET A 88 -5.23 1.43 5.06
N GLY A 89 -5.97 0.96 4.06
CA GLY A 89 -7.18 0.16 4.22
C GLY A 89 -6.96 -1.21 4.85
N ALA A 90 -5.71 -1.69 4.97
CA ALA A 90 -5.37 -2.90 5.72
C ALA A 90 -5.32 -2.66 7.25
N SER A 91 -5.27 -1.39 7.68
CA SER A 91 -5.35 -1.04 9.11
C SER A 91 -6.75 -1.21 9.69
N ASP A 92 -6.84 -1.34 11.01
CA ASP A 92 -8.12 -1.32 11.72
C ASP A 92 -8.81 0.06 11.63
N LEU A 93 -8.04 1.16 11.60
CA LEU A 93 -8.56 2.54 11.58
C LEU A 93 -9.25 2.92 10.27
N TYR A 94 -8.79 2.37 9.14
CA TYR A 94 -9.33 2.66 7.81
C TYR A 94 -10.00 1.43 7.17
N ASN A 95 -10.41 0.46 7.99
CA ASN A 95 -11.17 -0.70 7.53
C ASN A 95 -12.64 -0.32 7.25
N GLY A 96 -13.11 -0.55 6.03
CA GLY A 96 -14.51 -0.37 5.61
C GLY A 96 -15.17 -1.66 5.11
N SER A 97 -16.39 -1.55 4.56
CA SER A 97 -17.11 -2.68 3.95
C SER A 97 -16.50 -3.14 2.62
N GLN A 98 -15.75 -2.27 1.96
CA GLN A 98 -15.09 -2.53 0.68
C GLN A 98 -13.72 -3.19 0.87
N ARG A 99 -13.23 -3.85 -0.18
CA ARG A 99 -11.83 -4.32 -0.28
C ARG A 99 -10.83 -3.25 0.14
N PHE A 100 -9.73 -3.67 0.76
CA PHE A 100 -8.79 -2.74 1.41
C PHE A 100 -8.22 -1.71 0.42
N GLU A 101 -8.04 -2.07 -0.86
CA GLU A 101 -7.53 -1.18 -1.89
C GLU A 101 -8.43 0.05 -2.09
N LEU A 102 -9.76 -0.13 -2.05
CA LEU A 102 -10.70 0.98 -2.16
C LEU A 102 -10.76 1.80 -0.88
N CYS A 103 -10.63 1.15 0.28
CA CYS A 103 -10.54 1.87 1.57
C CYS A 103 -9.28 2.75 1.63
N SER A 104 -8.14 2.22 1.18
CA SER A 104 -6.89 2.97 1.01
C SER A 104 -7.03 4.14 0.04
N ALA A 105 -7.68 3.91 -1.10
CA ALA A 105 -7.89 4.93 -2.12
C ALA A 105 -8.79 6.08 -1.60
N ASP A 106 -9.90 5.74 -0.93
CA ASP A 106 -10.81 6.71 -0.32
C ASP A 106 -10.11 7.55 0.76
N CYS A 107 -9.26 6.91 1.58
CA CYS A 107 -8.42 7.58 2.58
C CYS A 107 -7.48 8.60 1.92
N ALA A 108 -6.75 8.19 0.88
CA ALA A 108 -5.80 9.06 0.18
C ALA A 108 -6.49 10.24 -0.53
N LYS A 109 -7.64 9.99 -1.16
CA LYS A 109 -8.44 11.02 -1.81
C LYS A 109 -8.89 12.08 -0.82
N THR A 110 -9.43 11.65 0.32
CA THR A 110 -9.87 12.55 1.39
C THR A 110 -8.71 13.40 1.89
N HIS A 111 -7.57 12.76 2.18
CA HIS A 111 -6.34 13.43 2.61
C HIS A 111 -5.88 14.51 1.63
N LEU A 112 -5.85 14.21 0.33
CA LEU A 112 -5.41 15.18 -0.69
C LEU A 112 -6.36 16.37 -0.82
N LEU A 113 -7.67 16.14 -0.78
CA LEU A 113 -8.68 17.21 -0.84
C LEU A 113 -8.58 18.14 0.38
N GLU A 114 -8.30 17.61 1.57
CA GLU A 114 -8.05 18.40 2.78
C GLU A 114 -6.76 19.24 2.70
N HIS A 115 -5.86 18.89 1.78
CA HIS A 115 -4.62 19.60 1.49
C HIS A 115 -4.70 20.42 0.18
N ASP A 116 -5.91 20.81 -0.23
CA ASP A 116 -6.20 21.70 -1.37
C ASP A 116 -5.76 21.17 -2.75
N TYR A 117 -5.51 19.87 -2.89
CA TYR A 117 -5.33 19.26 -4.21
C TYR A 117 -6.65 19.20 -4.98
N SER A 118 -6.60 19.34 -6.30
CA SER A 118 -7.80 19.27 -7.12
C SER A 118 -8.44 17.87 -7.10
N GLU A 119 -9.72 17.81 -7.44
CA GLU A 119 -10.43 16.53 -7.63
C GLU A 119 -9.74 15.63 -8.67
N ALA A 120 -9.20 16.20 -9.75
CA ALA A 120 -8.49 15.45 -10.77
C ALA A 120 -7.19 14.83 -10.24
N GLU A 121 -6.40 15.59 -9.48
CA GLU A 121 -5.17 15.10 -8.85
C GLU A 121 -5.45 14.03 -7.80
N SER A 122 -6.46 14.27 -6.97
CA SER A 122 -6.89 13.34 -5.92
C SER A 122 -7.45 12.05 -6.52
N HIS A 123 -8.18 12.14 -7.64
CA HIS A 123 -8.66 10.97 -8.38
C HIS A 123 -7.53 10.18 -9.05
N GLN A 124 -6.47 10.83 -9.53
CA GLN A 124 -5.30 10.11 -10.05
C GLN A 124 -4.64 9.26 -8.97
N VAL A 125 -4.46 9.81 -7.76
CA VAL A 125 -3.92 9.06 -6.62
C VAL A 125 -4.87 7.95 -6.17
N TRP A 126 -6.17 8.25 -6.08
CA TRP A 126 -7.20 7.25 -5.80
C TRP A 126 -7.12 6.08 -6.79
N THR A 127 -6.97 6.38 -8.09
CA THR A 127 -6.89 5.37 -9.14
C THR A 127 -5.65 4.51 -8.96
N ALA A 128 -4.47 5.12 -8.79
CA ALA A 128 -3.22 4.41 -8.57
C ALA A 128 -3.28 3.43 -7.40
N ILE A 129 -3.93 3.82 -6.31
CA ILE A 129 -4.14 2.95 -5.16
C ILE A 129 -5.20 1.88 -5.46
N ALA A 130 -6.34 2.22 -6.04
CA ALA A 130 -7.43 1.27 -6.28
C ALA A 130 -7.01 0.08 -7.18
N VAL A 131 -6.06 0.32 -8.10
CA VAL A 131 -5.58 -0.70 -9.04
C VAL A 131 -4.22 -1.31 -8.68
N HIS A 132 -3.55 -0.93 -7.58
CA HIS A 132 -2.17 -1.36 -7.31
C HIS A 132 -1.99 -2.89 -7.19
N THR A 133 -3.06 -3.63 -6.90
CA THR A 133 -3.10 -5.11 -6.86
C THR A 133 -3.68 -5.74 -8.13
N SER A 134 -3.85 -4.99 -9.22
CA SER A 134 -4.48 -5.44 -10.47
C SER A 134 -3.46 -5.54 -11.62
N PRO A 135 -2.82 -6.71 -11.82
CA PRO A 135 -1.82 -6.90 -12.86
C PRO A 135 -2.38 -6.62 -14.27
N GLY A 136 -1.59 -5.97 -15.11
CA GLY A 136 -1.92 -5.62 -16.48
C GLY A 136 -2.74 -4.34 -16.63
N ILE A 137 -3.52 -3.96 -15.62
CA ILE A 137 -4.30 -2.71 -15.60
C ILE A 137 -3.43 -1.56 -15.08
N ALA A 138 -2.86 -1.72 -13.89
CA ALA A 138 -2.12 -0.65 -13.23
C ALA A 138 -0.90 -0.18 -14.04
N GLU A 139 -0.23 -1.11 -14.73
CA GLU A 139 0.95 -0.82 -15.54
C GLU A 139 0.63 -0.02 -16.81
N ARG A 140 -0.65 0.07 -17.22
CA ARG A 140 -1.07 0.70 -18.50
C ARG A 140 -2.05 1.86 -18.36
N ILE A 141 -2.77 1.98 -17.25
CA ILE A 141 -3.86 2.95 -17.11
C ILE A 141 -3.36 4.40 -17.03
N ASP A 142 -2.32 4.67 -16.22
CA ASP A 142 -1.67 5.97 -16.13
C ASP A 142 -0.25 5.86 -15.51
N PRO A 143 0.61 6.88 -15.68
CA PRO A 143 1.98 6.84 -15.18
C PRO A 143 2.11 6.67 -13.67
N LEU A 144 1.21 7.24 -12.86
CA LEU A 144 1.28 7.10 -11.40
C LEU A 144 0.92 5.68 -10.96
N SER A 145 -0.18 5.12 -11.49
CA SER A 145 -0.57 3.72 -11.24
C SER A 145 0.57 2.76 -11.58
N ARG A 146 1.24 3.01 -12.72
CA ARG A 146 2.38 2.21 -13.16
C ARG A 146 3.53 2.28 -12.16
N LEU A 147 3.94 3.49 -11.74
CA LEU A 147 5.05 3.66 -10.80
C LEU A 147 4.78 2.99 -9.46
N ILE A 148 3.57 3.14 -8.91
CA ILE A 148 3.17 2.49 -7.65
C ILE A 148 3.18 0.97 -7.79
N ARG A 149 2.55 0.44 -8.84
CA ARG A 149 2.52 -1.01 -9.11
C ARG A 149 3.92 -1.61 -9.25
N LEU A 150 4.80 -0.95 -9.99
CA LEU A 150 6.18 -1.43 -10.15
C LEU A 150 7.02 -1.24 -8.89
N GLY A 151 6.76 -0.20 -8.10
CA GLY A 151 7.32 -0.05 -6.75
C GLY A 151 6.97 -1.23 -5.85
N VAL A 152 5.69 -1.62 -5.81
CA VAL A 152 5.22 -2.81 -5.08
C VAL A 152 5.88 -4.08 -5.60
N ASN A 153 5.93 -4.27 -6.92
CA ASN A 153 6.57 -5.46 -7.51
C ASN A 153 8.08 -5.51 -7.29
N MET A 154 8.77 -4.37 -7.21
CA MET A 154 10.21 -4.35 -6.85
C MET A 154 10.42 -4.71 -5.37
N ASP A 155 9.49 -4.34 -4.49
CA ASP A 155 9.58 -4.65 -3.06
C ASP A 155 9.22 -6.10 -2.72
N PHE A 156 8.18 -6.67 -3.35
CA PHE A 156 7.74 -8.05 -3.11
C PHE A 156 8.25 -9.06 -4.15
N GLY A 157 8.81 -8.61 -5.27
CA GLY A 157 9.25 -9.49 -6.35
C GLY A 157 10.45 -10.35 -5.98
N SER A 158 10.77 -11.27 -6.88
CA SER A 158 11.95 -12.13 -6.75
C SER A 158 13.26 -11.37 -7.00
N GLU A 159 14.39 -12.00 -6.70
CA GLU A 159 15.71 -11.46 -7.03
C GLU A 159 15.86 -11.26 -8.55
N GLU A 160 15.41 -12.22 -9.36
CA GLU A 160 15.44 -12.12 -10.82
C GLU A 160 14.57 -10.95 -11.33
N TYR A 161 13.46 -10.65 -10.64
CA TYR A 161 12.65 -9.46 -10.96
C TYR A 161 13.45 -8.18 -10.73
N ARG A 162 14.14 -8.06 -9.59
CA ARG A 162 14.96 -6.88 -9.25
C ARG A 162 16.16 -6.73 -10.19
N GLU A 163 16.81 -7.84 -10.55
CA GLU A 163 17.91 -7.85 -11.52
C GLU A 163 17.45 -7.35 -12.90
N ARG A 164 16.32 -7.87 -13.40
CA ARG A 164 15.75 -7.42 -14.67
C ARG A 164 15.38 -5.94 -14.66
N MET A 165 14.89 -5.43 -13.53
CA MET A 165 14.61 -4.00 -13.38
C MET A 165 15.89 -3.16 -13.25
N GLY A 166 17.00 -3.78 -12.82
CA GLY A 166 18.27 -3.12 -12.53
C GLY A 166 18.24 -2.33 -11.22
N VAL A 167 17.44 -2.77 -10.23
CA VAL A 167 17.23 -2.07 -8.96
C VAL A 167 17.92 -2.74 -7.77
N THR A 168 18.57 -3.89 -7.97
CA THR A 168 19.08 -4.78 -6.90
C THR A 168 19.94 -4.04 -5.87
N GLU A 169 20.92 -3.25 -6.32
CA GLU A 169 21.82 -2.51 -5.42
C GLU A 169 21.05 -1.50 -4.55
N PHE A 170 20.21 -0.68 -5.18
CA PHE A 170 19.40 0.30 -4.49
C PHE A 170 18.38 -0.33 -3.52
N TYR A 171 17.75 -1.44 -3.92
CA TYR A 171 16.86 -2.21 -3.06
C TYR A 171 17.58 -2.70 -1.79
N ASN A 172 18.79 -3.27 -1.95
CA ASN A 172 19.59 -3.75 -0.82
C ASN A 172 20.01 -2.62 0.14
N GLU A 173 20.18 -1.40 -0.35
CA GLU A 173 20.45 -0.23 0.49
C GLU A 173 19.21 0.18 1.30
N ILE A 174 18.06 0.34 0.64
CA ILE A 174 16.84 0.79 1.32
C ILE A 174 16.29 -0.26 2.29
N GLU A 175 16.47 -1.57 2.04
CA GLU A 175 16.05 -2.62 2.97
C GLU A 175 16.81 -2.54 4.30
N LYS A 176 18.10 -2.17 4.29
CA LYS A 176 18.88 -1.96 5.52
C LYS A 176 18.33 -0.78 6.35
N LEU A 177 17.83 0.25 5.67
CA LEU A 177 17.25 1.44 6.32
C LEU A 177 15.80 1.23 6.76
N LEU A 178 15.07 0.37 6.05
CA LEU A 178 13.66 0.05 6.24
C LEU A 178 13.48 -1.46 6.25
N PRO A 179 13.82 -2.16 7.36
CA PRO A 179 13.76 -3.63 7.42
C PRO A 179 12.38 -4.18 7.06
N ARG A 180 12.33 -5.36 6.42
CA ARG A 180 11.08 -6.01 5.98
C ARG A 180 10.16 -6.40 7.13
N LEU A 181 10.72 -6.95 8.20
CA LEU A 181 9.98 -7.35 9.41
C LEU A 181 8.78 -8.26 9.11
N GLU A 182 8.98 -9.27 8.25
CA GLU A 182 7.94 -10.23 7.83
C GLU A 182 6.68 -9.55 7.25
N VAL A 183 6.86 -8.49 6.46
CA VAL A 183 5.74 -7.69 5.95
C VAL A 183 4.75 -8.50 5.12
N GLU A 184 5.18 -9.54 4.40
CA GLU A 184 4.31 -10.42 3.62
C GLU A 184 3.28 -11.10 4.52
N LYS A 185 3.74 -11.64 5.65
CA LYS A 185 2.86 -12.21 6.67
C LYS A 185 2.01 -11.12 7.32
N SER A 186 2.62 -10.01 7.73
CA SER A 186 1.92 -8.92 8.42
C SER A 186 0.77 -8.34 7.59
N LEU A 187 0.98 -8.12 6.29
CA LEU A 187 -0.01 -7.55 5.38
C LEU A 187 -1.09 -8.58 5.03
N GLY A 188 -0.68 -9.82 4.69
CA GLY A 188 -1.63 -10.90 4.41
C GLY A 188 -2.58 -11.17 5.58
N ASP A 189 -2.03 -11.26 6.81
CA ASP A 189 -2.82 -11.44 8.03
C ASP A 189 -3.75 -10.25 8.29
N ALA A 190 -3.25 -9.02 8.11
CA ALA A 190 -4.04 -7.82 8.30
C ALA A 190 -5.27 -7.80 7.37
N VAL A 191 -5.10 -8.16 6.11
CA VAL A 191 -6.20 -8.23 5.13
C VAL A 191 -7.17 -9.36 5.48
N VAL A 192 -6.70 -10.58 5.75
CA VAL A 192 -7.56 -11.73 6.06
C VAL A 192 -8.36 -11.53 7.35
N LYS A 193 -7.76 -10.93 8.38
CA LYS A 193 -8.41 -10.64 9.67
C LYS A 193 -9.66 -9.75 9.53
N GLN A 194 -9.79 -9.01 8.43
CA GLN A 194 -10.97 -8.17 8.17
C GLN A 194 -12.22 -8.98 7.79
N ALA A 195 -12.09 -10.29 7.53
CA ALA A 195 -13.22 -11.17 7.30
C ALA A 195 -14.08 -11.35 8.55
N LYS A 196 -15.39 -11.12 8.42
CA LYS A 196 -16.36 -11.35 9.51
C LYS A 196 -16.50 -12.84 9.86
N LYS A 197 -16.27 -13.71 8.89
CA LYS A 197 -16.29 -15.16 9.02
C LYS A 197 -15.33 -15.76 7.99
N ILE A 198 -14.64 -16.82 8.37
CA ILE A 198 -13.90 -17.64 7.40
C ILE A 198 -14.92 -18.45 6.60
N PRO A 199 -14.97 -18.29 5.27
CA PRO A 199 -15.94 -19.01 4.47
C PRO A 199 -15.53 -20.48 4.30
N HIS A 200 -16.52 -21.35 4.06
CA HIS A 200 -16.23 -22.66 3.49
C HIS A 200 -15.83 -22.50 2.02
N VAL A 201 -14.79 -23.21 1.60
CA VAL A 201 -14.23 -23.16 0.25
C VAL A 201 -14.02 -24.57 -0.27
N ASP A 202 -14.35 -24.78 -1.53
CA ASP A 202 -14.11 -26.02 -2.26
C ASP A 202 -13.84 -25.67 -3.76
N SER A 203 -13.82 -26.67 -4.64
CA SER A 203 -13.57 -26.45 -6.07
C SER A 203 -14.72 -25.73 -6.80
N LEU A 204 -15.93 -25.73 -6.24
CA LEU A 204 -17.16 -25.19 -6.80
C LEU A 204 -17.67 -23.94 -6.05
N THR A 205 -17.27 -23.78 -4.78
CA THR A 205 -17.72 -22.70 -3.89
C THR A 205 -16.70 -21.58 -3.83
N TRP A 206 -17.08 -20.43 -4.37
CA TRP A 206 -16.25 -19.22 -4.41
C TRP A 206 -16.93 -18.09 -3.63
N PRO A 207 -16.65 -17.97 -2.31
CA PRO A 207 -17.23 -16.91 -1.49
C PRO A 207 -16.78 -15.54 -2.02
N SER A 208 -17.74 -14.65 -2.18
CA SER A 208 -17.51 -13.29 -2.64
C SER A 208 -18.45 -12.35 -1.90
N ASP A 209 -17.90 -11.26 -1.40
CA ASP A 209 -18.68 -10.12 -0.89
C ASP A 209 -17.98 -8.81 -1.27
N GLU A 210 -18.48 -7.68 -0.77
CA GLU A 210 -17.89 -6.36 -1.07
C GLU A 210 -16.46 -6.22 -0.52
N LYS A 211 -16.13 -6.94 0.57
CA LYS A 211 -14.84 -6.87 1.25
C LYS A 211 -13.81 -7.79 0.60
N PHE A 212 -14.25 -8.95 0.14
CA PHE A 212 -13.44 -9.97 -0.52
C PHE A 212 -14.07 -10.35 -1.88
N PRO A 213 -14.04 -9.45 -2.88
CA PRO A 213 -14.59 -9.76 -4.20
C PRO A 213 -13.84 -10.91 -4.88
N LEU A 214 -14.57 -11.75 -5.61
CA LEU A 214 -13.99 -12.80 -6.43
C LEU A 214 -12.97 -12.22 -7.43
N GLY A 215 -11.81 -12.89 -7.56
CA GLY A 215 -10.76 -12.49 -8.50
C GLY A 215 -9.96 -11.25 -8.09
N SER A 216 -10.18 -10.74 -6.88
CA SER A 216 -9.33 -9.72 -6.26
C SER A 216 -8.25 -10.36 -5.37
N TRP A 217 -7.13 -9.68 -5.17
CA TRP A 217 -6.07 -10.13 -4.26
C TRP A 217 -6.58 -10.43 -2.83
N PRO A 218 -7.39 -9.58 -2.16
CA PRO A 218 -7.95 -9.92 -0.84
C PRO A 218 -8.81 -11.18 -0.90
N GLY A 219 -9.65 -11.34 -1.93
CA GLY A 219 -10.46 -12.55 -2.11
C GLY A 219 -9.61 -13.82 -2.26
N ILE A 220 -8.50 -13.73 -2.99
CA ILE A 220 -7.53 -14.81 -3.17
C ILE A 220 -6.84 -15.15 -1.83
N LEU A 221 -6.40 -14.14 -1.06
CA LEU A 221 -5.79 -14.35 0.26
C LEU A 221 -6.75 -15.03 1.24
N LEU A 222 -8.01 -14.59 1.30
CA LEU A 222 -9.02 -15.20 2.18
C LEU A 222 -9.32 -16.64 1.79
N ARG A 223 -9.42 -16.93 0.49
CA ARG A 223 -9.59 -18.30 -0.02
C ARG A 223 -8.42 -19.18 0.42
N ALA A 224 -7.19 -18.75 0.18
CA ALA A 224 -6.00 -19.52 0.53
C ALA A 224 -5.89 -19.79 2.03
N HIS A 225 -6.28 -18.82 2.87
CA HIS A 225 -6.38 -19.02 4.32
C HIS A 225 -7.45 -20.07 4.68
N ALA A 226 -8.63 -19.99 4.07
CA ALA A 226 -9.71 -20.96 4.31
C ALA A 226 -9.36 -22.39 3.84
N GLU A 227 -8.59 -22.53 2.77
CA GLU A 227 -8.08 -23.82 2.26
C GLU A 227 -6.97 -24.42 3.15
N ASN A 228 -6.28 -23.59 3.94
CA ASN A 228 -5.12 -23.98 4.73
C ASN A 228 -5.23 -23.49 6.20
N PRO A 229 -6.23 -23.95 6.99
CA PRO A 229 -6.54 -23.40 8.31
C PRO A 229 -5.42 -23.58 9.34
N ASP A 230 -4.57 -24.60 9.18
CA ASP A 230 -3.46 -24.90 10.08
C ASP A 230 -2.12 -24.29 9.60
N HIS A 231 -2.10 -23.56 8.48
CA HIS A 231 -0.88 -22.98 7.93
C HIS A 231 -0.34 -21.86 8.81
N VAL A 232 0.95 -21.93 9.12
CA VAL A 232 1.67 -20.93 9.90
C VAL A 232 2.73 -20.29 9.00
N GLY A 233 2.70 -18.97 8.86
CA GLY A 233 3.68 -18.21 8.08
C GLY A 233 3.01 -17.24 7.11
N VAL A 234 3.68 -16.95 6.00
CA VAL A 234 3.15 -16.11 4.92
C VAL A 234 1.98 -16.83 4.25
N ASN A 235 0.89 -16.11 3.97
CA ASN A 235 -0.28 -16.67 3.28
C ASN A 235 0.16 -17.34 1.96
N PRO A 236 -0.29 -18.57 1.64
CA PRO A 236 0.15 -19.29 0.44
C PRO A 236 -0.15 -18.59 -0.89
N ALA A 237 -1.08 -17.62 -0.90
CA ALA A 237 -1.43 -16.83 -2.07
C ALA A 237 -1.02 -15.35 -1.99
N PHE A 238 -0.08 -15.03 -1.10
CA PHE A 238 0.59 -13.73 -1.11
C PHE A 238 1.42 -13.55 -2.39
#